data_AF-L7FN57-F1
#
_entry.id   AF-L7FN57-F1
#
_cell.length_a   1.000
_cell.length_b   1.000
_cell.length_c   1.000
_cell.angle_alpha   90.00
_cell.angle_beta   90.00
_cell.angle_gamma   90.00
#
_symmetry.space_group_name_H-M   'P 1'
#
loop_
_entity.id
_entity.type
_entity.pdbx_description
1 polymer ?
#
loop_
_entity_poly.entity_id
_entity_poly.type
_entity_poly.pdbx_seq_one_letter_code
_entity_poly.pdbx_strand_id
1 'polypeptide(L)'
;MNMNGKCEINMCLNPNDENGKYSMQISNCLFITNTKCDECQSGYLLTNNSCVKSEEEHCEQQNAFGCTRCEDSYYFNMATKRCEKCDENCMTCFETSTQCLSCYYSSYLTNYKCISNDNLKEKCSQFASKSSGCVVCKNSYYRVGLDCLKCNEKCLTCNNNEQCLTCNSTNFKTINNDCLPQSGINGCKDKVTQIGCLNCQDGYFTVNSNACEKCDENCETCLLTNKKCTSCNSTHVLLSNNKCVNITQILKCTEITNSKCTKCSFWNSPNKDGTLCNTQVVWWVILIIVIIILIIIVTIFIIIAIIIKQLLSKIHKKELAKTTTVFEMNKSNVHFISFQGGICVSSEQIDFNSEEETIQGNVEHREVFCVGNATKNILKIQFTVSSQIDKYKIRMEPQIVTLKKQFACEFSIYLTPLCTCKIDNSIQIVSNNMKTNEVIFNQIQLKGVTNQSTRIATTS
;
A
#
# COMPACT_ATOMS: atom_id res chain seq x y z
N MET A 1 -41.33 109.13 -50.62
CA MET A 1 -40.68 109.15 -51.96
C MET A 1 -41.71 109.50 -53.00
N ASN A 2 -41.35 110.31 -54.00
CA ASN A 2 -42.22 110.60 -55.15
C ASN A 2 -41.98 109.60 -56.31
N MET A 3 -42.73 109.74 -57.42
CA MET A 3 -42.71 108.82 -58.59
C MET A 3 -41.33 108.67 -59.26
N ASN A 4 -40.33 109.48 -58.89
CA ASN A 4 -38.96 109.40 -59.40
C ASN A 4 -37.96 108.84 -58.38
N GLY A 5 -38.43 108.21 -57.30
CA GLY A 5 -37.58 107.47 -56.36
C GLY A 5 -36.66 108.32 -55.47
N LYS A 6 -36.90 109.64 -55.37
CA LYS A 6 -36.17 110.52 -54.42
C LYS A 6 -36.96 110.78 -53.14
N CYS A 7 -36.24 110.83 -52.02
CA CYS A 7 -36.78 111.11 -50.69
C CYS A 7 -36.77 112.63 -50.44
N GLU A 8 -37.94 113.25 -50.30
CA GLU A 8 -38.10 114.71 -50.15
C GLU A 8 -38.37 115.16 -48.70
N ILE A 9 -38.39 114.22 -47.74
CA ILE A 9 -38.55 114.53 -46.30
C ILE A 9 -37.56 113.64 -45.52
N ASN A 10 -36.58 114.27 -44.86
CA ASN A 10 -35.55 113.58 -44.05
C ASN A 10 -35.95 113.40 -42.58
N MET A 11 -37.13 113.86 -42.16
CA MET A 11 -37.65 113.67 -40.81
C MET A 11 -39.11 113.21 -40.90
N CYS A 12 -39.35 111.94 -40.60
CA CYS A 12 -40.71 111.51 -40.27
C CYS A 12 -41.15 112.30 -39.04
N LEU A 13 -42.27 113.01 -39.12
CA LEU A 13 -42.89 113.60 -37.94
C LEU A 13 -43.47 112.45 -37.13
N ASN A 14 -42.80 112.10 -36.02
CA ASN A 14 -43.10 111.00 -35.10
C ASN A 14 -42.85 109.58 -35.65
N PRO A 15 -41.59 109.15 -35.87
CA PRO A 15 -41.30 107.75 -36.13
C PRO A 15 -41.61 106.92 -34.89
N ASN A 16 -42.31 105.80 -35.08
CA ASN A 16 -42.72 104.86 -34.04
C ASN A 16 -42.24 103.42 -34.35
N ASP A 17 -41.38 103.27 -35.35
CA ASP A 17 -40.68 102.06 -35.74
C ASP A 17 -39.20 102.19 -35.36
N GLU A 18 -38.58 101.11 -34.90
CA GLU A 18 -37.17 101.05 -34.48
C GLU A 18 -36.19 101.45 -35.60
N ASN A 19 -36.61 101.37 -36.87
CA ASN A 19 -35.82 101.83 -38.02
C ASN A 19 -36.03 103.32 -38.38
N GLY A 20 -36.69 104.10 -37.53
CA GLY A 20 -36.91 105.54 -37.74
C GLY A 20 -37.95 105.87 -38.84
N LYS A 21 -38.84 104.93 -39.16
CA LYS A 21 -39.97 105.12 -40.09
C LYS A 21 -41.28 105.36 -39.33
N TYR A 22 -42.24 105.98 -40.00
CA TYR A 22 -43.62 106.03 -39.52
C TYR A 22 -44.36 104.76 -39.92
N SER A 23 -44.95 104.07 -38.94
CA SER A 23 -45.77 102.86 -39.10
C SER A 23 -47.16 103.05 -38.47
N MET A 24 -48.17 102.32 -38.94
CA MET A 24 -49.47 102.27 -38.26
C MET A 24 -49.29 101.67 -36.86
N GLN A 25 -49.89 102.29 -35.83
CA GLN A 25 -49.77 101.83 -34.45
C GLN A 25 -50.39 100.43 -34.29
N ILE A 26 -49.59 99.47 -33.82
CA ILE A 26 -50.07 98.14 -33.46
C ILE A 26 -50.38 98.16 -31.96
N SER A 27 -51.65 97.97 -31.59
CA SER A 27 -52.08 98.03 -30.19
C SER A 27 -51.39 96.94 -29.35
N ASN A 28 -50.95 97.30 -28.14
CA ASN A 28 -50.24 96.42 -27.19
C ASN A 28 -48.91 95.83 -27.70
N CYS A 29 -48.28 96.46 -28.70
CA CYS A 29 -46.94 96.12 -29.16
C CYS A 29 -45.89 97.01 -28.48
N LEU A 30 -44.78 96.42 -28.01
CA LEU A 30 -43.64 97.12 -27.41
C LEU A 30 -42.66 97.64 -28.47
N PHE A 31 -42.33 96.81 -29.46
CA PHE A 31 -41.34 97.13 -30.49
C PHE A 31 -41.89 96.86 -31.89
N ILE A 32 -41.79 97.85 -32.79
CA ILE A 32 -42.25 97.74 -34.17
C ILE A 32 -41.05 97.91 -35.11
N THR A 33 -40.83 96.95 -36.01
CA THR A 33 -39.75 96.98 -37.01
C THR A 33 -40.30 96.68 -38.40
N ASN A 34 -40.08 97.59 -39.35
CA ASN A 34 -40.60 97.51 -40.72
C ASN A 34 -42.10 97.20 -40.78
N THR A 35 -42.91 97.94 -40.02
CA THR A 35 -44.38 97.76 -39.93
C THR A 35 -44.84 96.42 -39.34
N LYS A 36 -43.92 95.65 -38.73
CA LYS A 36 -44.23 94.43 -38.01
C LYS A 36 -44.00 94.58 -36.52
N CYS A 37 -44.84 93.95 -35.71
CA CYS A 37 -44.61 93.89 -34.28
C CYS A 37 -43.58 92.80 -33.97
N ASP A 38 -42.52 93.16 -33.26
CA ASP A 38 -41.46 92.23 -32.85
C ASP A 38 -41.71 91.65 -31.45
N GLU A 39 -42.25 92.47 -30.53
CA GLU A 39 -42.54 92.05 -29.16
C GLU A 39 -43.83 92.69 -28.66
N CYS A 40 -44.71 91.88 -28.06
CA CYS A 40 -45.95 92.33 -27.46
C CYS A 40 -45.76 92.66 -25.97
N GLN A 41 -46.61 93.53 -25.43
CA GLN A 41 -46.68 93.79 -23.99
C GLN A 41 -47.01 92.49 -23.22
N SER A 42 -46.57 92.40 -21.97
CA SER A 42 -46.87 91.25 -21.09
C SER A 42 -48.39 91.00 -21.04
N GLY A 43 -48.82 89.76 -21.28
CA GLY A 43 -50.24 89.41 -21.42
C GLY A 43 -50.75 89.28 -22.86
N TYR A 44 -49.93 89.59 -23.86
CA TYR A 44 -50.31 89.53 -25.28
C TYR A 44 -49.36 88.66 -26.09
N LEU A 45 -49.90 87.86 -27.00
CA LEU A 45 -49.18 86.97 -27.91
C LEU A 45 -49.17 87.52 -29.33
N LEU A 46 -48.00 87.46 -29.97
CA LEU A 46 -47.84 87.90 -31.36
C LEU A 46 -48.47 86.87 -32.32
N THR A 47 -49.63 87.20 -32.87
CA THR A 47 -50.34 86.36 -33.86
C THR A 47 -50.62 87.18 -35.12
N ASN A 48 -50.10 86.74 -36.27
CA ASN A 48 -50.32 87.41 -37.57
C ASN A 48 -50.13 88.94 -37.51
N ASN A 49 -48.99 89.38 -36.95
CA ASN A 49 -48.63 90.80 -36.81
C ASN A 49 -49.53 91.63 -35.87
N SER A 50 -50.33 90.98 -35.02
CA SER A 50 -51.18 91.62 -34.02
C SER A 50 -50.94 91.01 -32.64
N CYS A 51 -50.92 91.86 -31.61
CA CYS A 51 -50.81 91.42 -30.23
C CYS A 51 -52.21 91.07 -29.71
N VAL A 52 -52.50 89.78 -29.61
CA VAL A 52 -53.78 89.26 -29.13
C VAL A 52 -53.63 88.93 -27.66
N LYS A 53 -54.58 89.34 -26.82
CA LYS A 53 -54.55 89.03 -25.38
C LYS A 53 -54.54 87.52 -25.20
N SER A 54 -53.57 87.01 -24.44
CA SER A 54 -53.50 85.59 -24.08
C SER A 54 -54.65 85.28 -23.11
N GLU A 55 -55.58 84.42 -23.51
CA GLU A 55 -56.65 83.90 -22.64
C GLU A 55 -56.26 82.56 -22.00
N GLU A 56 -54.97 82.23 -21.96
CA GLU A 56 -54.54 80.96 -21.39
C GLU A 56 -54.64 80.97 -19.87
N GLU A 57 -55.66 80.29 -19.37
CA GLU A 57 -55.85 80.03 -17.94
C GLU A 57 -54.72 79.11 -17.44
N HIS A 58 -54.25 79.34 -16.20
CA HIS A 58 -53.20 78.55 -15.55
C HIS A 58 -51.77 78.71 -16.12
N CYS A 59 -51.48 79.80 -16.82
CA CYS A 59 -50.10 80.16 -17.16
C CYS A 59 -49.46 81.05 -16.09
N GLU A 60 -48.43 80.56 -15.39
CA GLU A 60 -47.70 81.32 -14.36
C GLU A 60 -46.73 82.32 -14.99
N GLN A 61 -46.02 81.92 -16.05
CA GLN A 61 -45.07 82.77 -16.76
C GLN A 61 -45.24 82.65 -18.27
N GLN A 62 -45.27 83.80 -18.94
CA GLN A 62 -45.44 83.91 -20.39
C GLN A 62 -44.42 84.86 -21.00
N ASN A 63 -44.06 84.62 -22.26
CA ASN A 63 -43.29 85.52 -23.09
C ASN A 63 -44.07 85.89 -24.36
N ALA A 64 -43.47 86.68 -25.26
CA ALA A 64 -44.11 87.12 -26.50
C ALA A 64 -44.52 85.97 -27.46
N PHE A 65 -44.02 84.75 -27.22
CA PHE A 65 -44.22 83.57 -28.08
C PHE A 65 -45.16 82.52 -27.48
N GLY A 66 -45.52 82.61 -26.20
CA GLY A 66 -46.39 81.64 -25.54
C GLY A 66 -46.20 81.56 -24.04
N CYS A 67 -46.91 80.61 -23.41
CA CYS A 67 -46.66 80.25 -22.03
C CYS A 67 -45.31 79.52 -21.93
N THR A 68 -44.42 79.99 -21.04
CA THR A 68 -43.12 79.37 -20.78
C THR A 68 -43.15 78.49 -19.53
N ARG A 69 -44.07 78.77 -18.59
CA ARG A 69 -44.29 77.97 -17.39
C ARG A 69 -45.76 78.02 -17.01
N CYS A 70 -46.40 76.84 -17.00
CA CYS A 70 -47.74 76.68 -16.44
C CYS A 70 -47.66 76.67 -14.90
N GLU A 71 -48.78 77.00 -14.25
CA GLU A 71 -48.97 76.81 -12.81
C GLU A 71 -48.68 75.36 -12.39
N ASP A 72 -48.31 75.16 -11.13
CA ASP A 72 -48.17 73.82 -10.56
C ASP A 72 -49.47 73.01 -10.78
N SER A 73 -49.36 71.72 -11.07
CA SER A 73 -50.44 70.83 -11.55
C SER A 73 -50.83 70.96 -13.04
N TYR A 74 -50.13 71.77 -13.83
CA TYR A 74 -50.32 71.87 -15.29
C TYR A 74 -48.99 71.74 -16.04
N TYR A 75 -49.04 71.23 -17.28
CA TYR A 75 -47.90 71.21 -18.20
C TYR A 75 -48.25 71.88 -19.52
N PHE A 76 -47.25 72.45 -20.18
CA PHE A 76 -47.44 73.06 -21.49
C PHE A 76 -47.47 71.97 -22.57
N ASN A 77 -48.64 71.76 -23.19
CA ASN A 77 -48.78 70.85 -24.31
C ASN A 77 -48.44 71.60 -25.61
N MET A 78 -47.33 71.21 -26.25
CA MET A 78 -46.85 71.89 -27.46
C MET A 78 -47.78 71.71 -28.67
N ALA A 79 -48.59 70.64 -28.72
CA ALA A 79 -49.51 70.37 -29.83
C ALA A 79 -50.76 71.25 -29.76
N THR A 80 -51.30 71.45 -28.55
CA THR A 80 -52.48 72.30 -28.32
C THR A 80 -52.10 73.76 -28.02
N LYS A 81 -50.83 74.02 -27.68
CA LYS A 81 -50.27 75.28 -27.20
C LYS A 81 -50.96 75.79 -25.92
N ARG A 82 -51.39 74.86 -25.07
CA ARG A 82 -52.17 75.14 -23.85
C ARG A 82 -51.56 74.50 -22.60
N CYS A 83 -51.88 75.06 -21.44
CA CYS A 83 -51.58 74.49 -20.14
C CYS A 83 -52.63 73.42 -19.81
N GLU A 84 -52.24 72.16 -19.94
CA GLU A 84 -53.11 71.02 -19.66
C GLU A 84 -52.82 70.44 -18.29
N LYS A 85 -53.88 69.96 -17.61
CA LYS A 85 -53.77 69.44 -16.25
C LYS A 85 -52.91 68.17 -16.22
N CYS A 86 -52.05 68.08 -15.22
CA CYS A 86 -51.32 66.86 -14.90
C CYS A 86 -52.26 65.73 -14.48
N ASP A 87 -51.79 64.50 -14.61
CA ASP A 87 -52.44 63.34 -14.02
C ASP A 87 -52.56 63.52 -12.49
N GLU A 88 -53.64 63.02 -11.90
CA GLU A 88 -53.92 63.18 -10.46
C GLU A 88 -52.83 62.60 -9.56
N ASN A 89 -51.99 61.70 -10.10
CA ASN A 89 -50.88 61.11 -9.37
C ASN A 89 -49.62 62.01 -9.32
N CYS A 90 -49.55 63.08 -10.12
CA CYS A 90 -48.43 64.01 -10.17
C CYS A 90 -48.75 65.35 -9.46
N MET A 91 -47.80 65.88 -8.70
CA MET A 91 -47.89 67.26 -8.19
C MET A 91 -47.46 68.28 -9.26
N THR A 92 -46.40 67.96 -10.00
CA THR A 92 -46.02 68.69 -11.21
C THR A 92 -45.63 67.69 -12.30
N CYS A 93 -45.83 68.03 -13.57
CA CYS A 93 -45.54 67.17 -14.72
C CYS A 93 -44.91 67.96 -15.88
N PHE A 94 -44.38 67.24 -16.87
CA PHE A 94 -43.63 67.81 -17.99
C PHE A 94 -43.96 67.09 -19.30
N GLU A 95 -44.13 67.82 -20.40
CA GLU A 95 -44.46 67.35 -21.77
C GLU A 95 -45.78 66.57 -21.94
N THR A 96 -46.18 65.74 -20.98
CA THR A 96 -47.40 64.95 -20.96
C THR A 96 -47.95 64.88 -19.55
N SER A 97 -49.26 64.64 -19.40
CA SER A 97 -49.92 64.58 -18.10
C SER A 97 -49.33 63.51 -17.16
N THR A 98 -48.72 62.45 -17.70
CA THR A 98 -48.24 61.29 -16.93
C THR A 98 -46.74 61.30 -16.61
N GLN A 99 -45.97 62.23 -17.18
CA GLN A 99 -44.54 62.38 -16.87
C GLN A 99 -44.38 63.34 -15.70
N CYS A 100 -44.42 62.81 -14.47
CA CYS A 100 -44.29 63.59 -13.25
C CYS A 100 -42.86 64.12 -13.05
N LEU A 101 -42.74 65.34 -12.53
CA LEU A 101 -41.50 65.92 -12.00
C LEU A 101 -41.47 65.96 -10.47
N SER A 102 -42.65 65.96 -9.84
CA SER A 102 -42.79 65.88 -8.37
C SER A 102 -44.07 65.13 -7.99
N CYS A 103 -44.10 64.62 -6.77
CA CYS A 103 -45.18 63.77 -6.26
C CYS A 103 -45.78 64.36 -5.00
N TYR A 104 -47.07 64.08 -4.79
CA TYR A 104 -47.74 64.39 -3.53
C TYR A 104 -47.10 63.65 -2.34
N TYR A 105 -47.34 64.15 -1.13
CA TYR A 105 -46.95 63.48 0.11
C TYR A 105 -47.42 62.02 0.10
N SER A 106 -46.58 61.11 0.61
CA SER A 106 -46.74 59.64 0.59
C SER A 106 -46.40 58.91 -0.72
N SER A 107 -45.90 59.63 -1.73
CA SER A 107 -45.34 59.06 -2.96
C SER A 107 -43.90 59.52 -3.20
N TYR A 108 -43.18 58.79 -4.05
CA TYR A 108 -41.82 59.14 -4.48
C TYR A 108 -41.69 59.07 -6.00
N LEU A 109 -40.79 59.90 -6.53
CA LEU A 109 -40.53 59.97 -7.96
C LEU A 109 -39.51 58.90 -8.38
N THR A 110 -39.88 58.10 -9.37
CA THR A 110 -38.96 57.18 -10.07
C THR A 110 -39.34 57.08 -11.54
N ASN A 111 -38.37 57.27 -12.45
CA ASN A 111 -38.57 57.24 -13.90
C ASN A 111 -39.80 58.06 -14.38
N TYR A 112 -39.91 59.31 -13.93
CA TYR A 112 -41.04 60.22 -14.21
C TYR A 112 -42.42 59.73 -13.75
N LYS A 113 -42.48 58.75 -12.86
CA LYS A 113 -43.74 58.25 -12.27
C LYS A 113 -43.72 58.39 -10.77
N CYS A 114 -44.87 58.75 -10.21
CA CYS A 114 -45.10 58.77 -8.78
C CYS A 114 -45.59 57.41 -8.30
N ILE A 115 -44.82 56.77 -7.41
CA ILE A 115 -45.17 55.49 -6.82
C ILE A 115 -45.47 55.70 -5.34
N SER A 116 -46.55 55.08 -4.85
CA SER A 116 -46.91 55.12 -3.42
C SER A 116 -45.83 54.45 -2.55
N ASN A 117 -45.54 55.09 -1.42
CA ASN A 117 -44.64 54.56 -0.39
C ASN A 117 -45.16 53.28 0.28
N ASP A 118 -46.44 52.93 0.14
CA ASP A 118 -46.98 51.66 0.66
C ASP A 118 -46.22 50.47 0.07
N ASN A 119 -45.84 50.54 -1.21
CA ASN A 119 -45.03 49.53 -1.87
C ASN A 119 -43.59 49.44 -1.32
N LEU A 120 -43.10 50.51 -0.68
CA LEU A 120 -41.77 50.54 -0.07
C LEU A 120 -41.76 50.00 1.36
N LYS A 121 -42.90 49.96 2.07
CA LYS A 121 -42.96 49.43 3.45
C LYS A 121 -42.40 48.02 3.56
N GLU A 122 -42.62 47.20 2.54
CA GLU A 122 -42.13 45.81 2.51
C GLU A 122 -40.65 45.71 2.14
N LYS A 123 -40.11 46.67 1.36
CA LYS A 123 -38.80 46.59 0.71
C LYS A 123 -37.74 47.52 1.30
N CYS A 124 -38.14 48.54 2.04
CA CYS A 124 -37.29 49.62 2.53
C CYS A 124 -37.05 49.50 4.04
N SER A 125 -35.79 49.65 4.47
CA SER A 125 -35.43 49.69 5.89
C SER A 125 -35.29 51.13 6.40
N GLN A 126 -34.88 52.07 5.55
CA GLN A 126 -34.74 53.48 5.91
C GLN A 126 -35.26 54.40 4.79
N PHE A 127 -36.21 55.26 5.15
CA PHE A 127 -36.79 56.27 4.27
C PHE A 127 -36.01 57.58 4.32
N ALA A 128 -36.10 58.38 3.25
CA ALA A 128 -35.51 59.73 3.23
C ALA A 128 -36.22 60.67 4.24
N SER A 129 -35.56 61.77 4.63
CA SER A 129 -35.99 62.71 5.71
C SER A 129 -37.35 63.39 5.51
N LYS A 130 -38.03 63.20 4.37
CA LYS A 130 -39.40 63.66 4.08
C LYS A 130 -40.39 62.50 3.85
N SER A 131 -40.03 61.29 4.26
CA SER A 131 -40.79 60.04 4.08
C SER A 131 -41.03 59.59 2.64
N SER A 132 -40.47 60.28 1.63
CA SER A 132 -40.59 59.90 0.21
C SER A 132 -39.34 59.19 -0.28
N GLY A 133 -39.49 57.91 -0.62
CA GLY A 133 -38.42 57.12 -1.21
C GLY A 133 -37.49 56.46 -0.19
N CYS A 134 -36.72 55.48 -0.68
CA CYS A 134 -35.86 54.64 0.13
C CYS A 134 -34.38 54.97 -0.02
N VAL A 135 -33.67 55.12 1.11
CA VAL A 135 -32.22 55.34 1.14
C VAL A 135 -31.43 54.09 1.52
N VAL A 136 -32.05 53.17 2.28
CA VAL A 136 -31.50 51.84 2.59
C VAL A 136 -32.57 50.79 2.37
N CYS A 137 -32.30 49.85 1.47
CA CYS A 137 -33.20 48.74 1.19
C CYS A 137 -33.08 47.65 2.26
N LYS A 138 -34.14 46.86 2.45
CA LYS A 138 -34.08 45.62 3.24
C LYS A 138 -33.26 44.57 2.50
N ASN A 139 -32.88 43.50 3.22
CA ASN A 139 -32.28 42.32 2.61
C ASN A 139 -33.17 41.79 1.47
N SER A 140 -32.52 41.20 0.46
CA SER A 140 -33.10 40.76 -0.82
C SER A 140 -33.48 41.88 -1.78
N TYR A 141 -33.12 43.13 -1.49
CA TYR A 141 -33.33 44.27 -2.38
C TYR A 141 -32.06 45.14 -2.49
N TYR A 142 -31.87 45.78 -3.65
CA TYR A 142 -30.84 46.78 -3.89
C TYR A 142 -31.45 48.09 -4.37
N ARG A 143 -30.74 49.20 -4.14
CA ARG A 143 -31.24 50.54 -4.36
C ARG A 143 -31.06 50.97 -5.82
N VAL A 144 -32.12 51.51 -6.42
CA VAL A 144 -32.09 52.21 -7.71
C VAL A 144 -32.81 53.54 -7.56
N GLY A 145 -32.05 54.64 -7.52
CA GLY A 145 -32.59 55.97 -7.23
C GLY A 145 -33.19 56.05 -5.82
N LEU A 146 -34.51 56.16 -5.74
CA LEU A 146 -35.32 56.15 -4.51
C LEU A 146 -36.14 54.87 -4.34
N ASP A 147 -35.97 53.89 -5.23
CA ASP A 147 -36.65 52.60 -5.20
C ASP A 147 -35.73 51.45 -4.76
N CYS A 148 -36.33 50.32 -4.40
CA CYS A 148 -35.66 49.09 -4.05
C CYS A 148 -36.12 47.95 -4.97
N LEU A 149 -35.21 47.50 -5.84
CA LEU A 149 -35.44 46.39 -6.76
C LEU A 149 -34.96 45.07 -6.14
N LYS A 150 -35.65 43.97 -6.44
CA LYS A 150 -35.33 42.65 -5.88
C LYS A 150 -33.96 42.18 -6.39
N CYS A 151 -33.14 41.65 -5.50
CA CYS A 151 -31.93 40.92 -5.86
C CYS A 151 -32.26 39.63 -6.63
N ASN A 152 -31.29 39.07 -7.34
CA ASN A 152 -31.37 37.70 -7.84
C ASN A 152 -31.64 36.74 -6.68
N GLU A 153 -32.45 35.71 -6.91
CA GLU A 153 -32.89 34.75 -5.89
C GLU A 153 -31.75 34.01 -5.20
N LYS A 154 -30.58 33.92 -5.86
CA LYS A 154 -29.35 33.35 -5.29
C LYS A 154 -28.69 34.23 -4.20
N CYS A 155 -29.01 35.53 -4.14
CA CYS A 155 -28.41 36.48 -3.21
C CYS A 155 -29.31 36.77 -1.99
N LEU A 156 -28.70 37.01 -0.82
CA LEU A 156 -29.37 37.64 0.32
C LEU A 156 -29.19 39.16 0.31
N THR A 157 -28.00 39.64 -0.04
CA THR A 157 -27.75 41.06 -0.29
C THR A 157 -26.97 41.22 -1.59
N CYS A 158 -27.23 42.29 -2.34
CA CYS A 158 -26.64 42.51 -3.64
C CYS A 158 -26.39 44.00 -3.89
N ASN A 159 -25.44 44.31 -4.77
CA ASN A 159 -25.18 45.68 -5.21
C ASN A 159 -26.08 46.06 -6.40
N ASN A 160 -26.33 45.09 -7.27
CA ASN A 160 -27.25 45.16 -8.41
C ASN A 160 -27.84 43.76 -8.64
N ASN A 161 -28.63 43.60 -9.71
CA ASN A 161 -29.27 42.32 -10.00
C ASN A 161 -28.30 41.14 -10.25
N GLU A 162 -27.04 41.40 -10.61
CA GLU A 162 -26.09 40.35 -10.98
C GLU A 162 -25.05 40.05 -9.89
N GLN A 163 -24.64 41.08 -9.15
CA GLN A 163 -23.55 41.02 -8.18
C GLN A 163 -24.06 40.80 -6.74
N CYS A 164 -23.94 39.56 -6.25
CA CYS A 164 -24.24 39.23 -4.86
C CYS A 164 -23.12 39.69 -3.91
N LEU A 165 -23.49 40.36 -2.82
CA LEU A 165 -22.60 40.64 -1.71
C LEU A 165 -22.58 39.47 -0.73
N THR A 166 -23.77 38.94 -0.42
CA THR A 166 -23.97 37.71 0.37
C THR A 166 -24.96 36.79 -0.31
N CYS A 167 -24.80 35.48 -0.12
CA CYS A 167 -25.68 34.47 -0.70
C CYS A 167 -26.90 34.21 0.19
N ASN A 168 -27.98 33.71 -0.40
CA ASN A 168 -29.12 33.23 0.37
C ASN A 168 -28.72 32.04 1.29
N SER A 169 -29.64 31.57 2.14
CA SER A 169 -29.32 30.50 3.11
C SER A 169 -29.07 29.12 2.46
N THR A 170 -29.48 28.91 1.21
CA THR A 170 -29.31 27.65 0.46
C THR A 170 -28.09 27.64 -0.44
N ASN A 171 -27.39 28.77 -0.57
CA ASN A 171 -26.26 28.94 -1.47
C ASN A 171 -24.99 29.29 -0.67
N PHE A 172 -23.83 29.05 -1.28
CA PHE A 172 -22.54 29.44 -0.75
C PHE A 172 -21.83 30.38 -1.72
N LYS A 173 -20.95 31.23 -1.17
CA LYS A 173 -20.20 32.22 -1.93
C LYS A 173 -18.89 31.62 -2.42
N THR A 174 -18.65 31.63 -3.72
CA THR A 174 -17.37 31.20 -4.31
C THR A 174 -16.31 32.30 -4.18
N ILE A 175 -15.05 31.93 -4.41
CA ILE A 175 -13.93 32.88 -4.47
C ILE A 175 -14.11 33.96 -5.55
N ASN A 176 -14.89 33.67 -6.61
CA ASN A 176 -15.21 34.63 -7.68
C ASN A 176 -16.42 35.51 -7.36
N ASN A 177 -16.92 35.49 -6.11
CA ASN A 177 -18.12 36.19 -5.66
C ASN A 177 -19.45 35.69 -6.26
N ASP A 178 -19.48 34.49 -6.84
CA ASP A 178 -20.73 33.87 -7.30
C ASP A 178 -21.42 33.12 -6.16
N CYS A 179 -22.76 33.07 -6.20
CA CYS A 179 -23.55 32.28 -5.27
C CYS A 179 -24.04 31.00 -5.93
N LEU A 180 -23.47 29.86 -5.54
CA LEU A 180 -23.83 28.53 -6.04
C LEU A 180 -24.63 27.73 -4.99
N PRO A 181 -25.49 26.79 -5.40
CA PRO A 181 -26.27 25.98 -4.46
C PRO A 181 -25.37 25.14 -3.54
N GLN A 182 -25.67 25.12 -2.23
CA GLN A 182 -24.98 24.27 -1.26
C GLN A 182 -25.14 22.77 -1.59
N SER A 183 -26.26 22.39 -2.20
CA SER A 183 -26.51 21.02 -2.70
C SER A 183 -25.56 20.60 -3.82
N GLY A 184 -24.85 21.53 -4.45
CA GLY A 184 -23.82 21.23 -5.45
C GLY A 184 -22.50 20.76 -4.85
N ILE A 185 -22.25 20.96 -3.55
CA ILE A 185 -21.03 20.48 -2.89
C ILE A 185 -21.27 19.06 -2.38
N ASN A 186 -20.64 18.10 -3.05
CA ASN A 186 -20.57 16.71 -2.60
C ASN A 186 -19.27 16.47 -1.83
N GLY A 187 -19.31 15.57 -0.84
CA GLY A 187 -18.11 15.17 -0.10
C GLY A 187 -17.62 16.22 0.92
N CYS A 188 -18.50 17.09 1.42
CA CYS A 188 -18.15 17.94 2.57
C CYS A 188 -18.28 17.15 3.88
N LYS A 189 -17.29 17.28 4.77
CA LYS A 189 -17.27 16.56 6.05
C LYS A 189 -18.30 17.13 7.02
N ASP A 190 -18.38 18.45 7.07
CA ASP A 190 -19.31 19.19 7.90
C ASP A 190 -20.50 19.68 7.07
N LYS A 191 -21.51 20.26 7.74
CA LYS A 191 -22.64 20.88 7.03
C LYS A 191 -22.12 22.06 6.20
N VAL A 192 -22.47 22.08 4.92
CA VAL A 192 -22.16 23.20 4.02
C VAL A 192 -22.85 24.47 4.53
N THR A 193 -22.12 25.58 4.56
CA THR A 193 -22.62 26.89 4.99
C THR A 193 -22.59 27.90 3.84
N GLN A 194 -22.96 29.16 4.11
CA GLN A 194 -22.82 30.25 3.13
C GLN A 194 -21.35 30.53 2.75
N ILE A 195 -20.39 30.07 3.56
CA ILE A 195 -18.96 30.15 3.27
C ILE A 195 -18.51 28.95 2.41
N GLY A 196 -19.35 27.94 2.20
CA GLY A 196 -19.04 26.71 1.49
C GLY A 196 -18.70 25.58 2.46
N CYS A 197 -17.72 24.77 2.07
CA CYS A 197 -17.20 23.65 2.84
C CYS A 197 -15.80 23.95 3.40
N LEU A 198 -15.62 23.81 4.71
CA LEU A 198 -14.32 24.01 5.35
C LEU A 198 -13.39 22.81 5.18
N ASN A 199 -13.92 21.60 5.40
CA ASN A 199 -13.17 20.35 5.34
C ASN A 199 -13.89 19.35 4.44
N CYS A 200 -13.17 18.79 3.48
CA CYS A 200 -13.70 17.71 2.66
C CYS A 200 -13.60 16.36 3.40
N GLN A 201 -14.47 15.43 3.04
CA GLN A 201 -14.40 14.03 3.46
C GLN A 201 -13.19 13.35 2.81
N ASP A 202 -12.75 12.23 3.39
CA ASP A 202 -11.75 11.39 2.74
C ASP A 202 -12.27 10.94 1.36
N GLY A 203 -11.36 10.87 0.38
CA GLY A 203 -11.71 10.68 -1.03
C GLY A 203 -12.12 11.97 -1.78
N TYR A 204 -12.07 13.13 -1.12
CA TYR A 204 -12.28 14.44 -1.73
C TYR A 204 -11.15 15.42 -1.36
N PHE A 205 -10.90 16.41 -2.20
CA PHE A 205 -9.94 17.48 -1.93
C PHE A 205 -10.59 18.86 -2.08
N THR A 206 -10.04 19.84 -1.38
CA THR A 206 -10.53 21.21 -1.41
C THR A 206 -10.17 21.89 -2.73
N VAL A 207 -11.19 22.40 -3.42
CA VAL A 207 -11.07 23.21 -4.64
C VAL A 207 -11.65 24.61 -4.38
N ASN A 208 -11.05 25.63 -4.99
CA ASN A 208 -11.47 27.04 -4.84
C ASN A 208 -11.57 27.51 -3.37
N SER A 209 -10.78 26.93 -2.48
CA SER A 209 -10.72 27.17 -1.02
C SER A 209 -11.92 26.71 -0.19
N ASN A 210 -13.10 26.51 -0.79
CA ASN A 210 -14.32 26.23 -0.04
C ASN A 210 -15.32 25.29 -0.73
N ALA A 211 -14.88 24.53 -1.73
CA ALA A 211 -15.65 23.47 -2.35
C ALA A 211 -14.85 22.16 -2.32
N CYS A 212 -15.53 21.04 -2.58
CA CYS A 212 -14.93 19.71 -2.58
C CYS A 212 -15.11 19.04 -3.92
N GLU A 213 -14.04 18.43 -4.41
CA GLU A 213 -14.05 17.63 -5.64
C GLU A 213 -13.48 16.24 -5.33
N LYS A 214 -14.03 15.22 -6.01
CA LYS A 214 -13.67 13.83 -5.76
C LYS A 214 -12.25 13.54 -6.27
N CYS A 215 -11.50 12.75 -5.51
CA CYS A 215 -10.22 12.21 -5.95
C CYS A 215 -10.41 11.20 -7.11
N ASP A 216 -9.35 10.97 -7.89
CA ASP A 216 -9.35 9.92 -8.90
C ASP A 216 -9.58 8.53 -8.27
N GLU A 217 -10.16 7.58 -9.01
CA GLU A 217 -10.64 6.28 -8.48
C GLU A 217 -9.59 5.47 -7.72
N ASN A 218 -8.30 5.63 -8.03
CA ASN A 218 -7.22 4.87 -7.40
C ASN A 218 -6.65 5.52 -6.13
N CYS A 219 -6.97 6.80 -5.89
CA CYS A 219 -6.57 7.51 -4.68
C CYS A 219 -7.61 7.25 -3.57
N GLU A 220 -7.13 6.97 -2.37
CA GLU A 220 -7.97 7.00 -1.17
C GLU A 220 -8.05 8.45 -0.62
N THR A 221 -6.92 9.16 -0.61
CA THR A 221 -6.86 10.60 -0.32
C THR A 221 -6.01 11.31 -1.36
N CYS A 222 -6.31 12.58 -1.65
CA CYS A 222 -5.58 13.40 -2.61
C CYS A 222 -5.47 14.85 -2.15
N LEU A 223 -4.52 15.59 -2.70
CA LEU A 223 -4.25 16.98 -2.34
C LEU A 223 -3.95 17.84 -3.59
N LEU A 224 -4.43 19.08 -3.60
CA LEU A 224 -4.30 20.07 -4.68
C LEU A 224 -5.06 19.73 -5.97
N THR A 225 -5.02 18.48 -6.43
CA THR A 225 -5.71 18.00 -7.62
C THR A 225 -6.17 16.56 -7.44
N ASN A 226 -7.22 16.15 -8.18
CA ASN A 226 -7.73 14.77 -8.14
C ASN A 226 -6.68 13.69 -8.48
N LYS A 227 -5.67 14.05 -9.28
CA LYS A 227 -4.57 13.18 -9.75
C LYS A 227 -3.39 13.05 -8.78
N LYS A 228 -3.29 13.92 -7.78
CA LYS A 228 -2.16 13.94 -6.83
C LYS A 228 -2.57 13.24 -5.54
N CYS A 229 -2.40 11.92 -5.51
CA CYS A 229 -2.75 11.12 -4.35
C CYS A 229 -1.78 11.36 -3.18
N THR A 230 -2.31 11.33 -1.97
CA THR A 230 -1.58 11.29 -0.69
C THR A 230 -1.67 9.91 -0.03
N SER A 231 -2.72 9.15 -0.33
CA SER A 231 -2.83 7.72 -0.06
C SER A 231 -3.60 7.02 -1.18
N CYS A 232 -3.43 5.71 -1.26
CA CYS A 232 -3.99 4.85 -2.28
C CYS A 232 -4.91 3.80 -1.66
N ASN A 233 -5.90 3.36 -2.44
CA ASN A 233 -6.75 2.23 -2.08
C ASN A 233 -5.92 0.98 -1.73
N SER A 234 -6.51 0.04 -0.98
CA SER A 234 -5.84 -1.11 -0.36
C SER A 234 -4.96 -1.99 -1.27
N THR A 235 -5.17 -1.95 -2.59
CA THR A 235 -4.43 -2.74 -3.59
C THR A 235 -3.36 -1.95 -4.36
N HIS A 236 -3.10 -0.70 -3.97
CA HIS A 236 -2.25 0.21 -4.72
C HIS A 236 -1.10 0.77 -3.86
N VAL A 237 0.05 0.97 -4.51
CA VAL A 237 1.24 1.58 -3.93
C VAL A 237 1.36 3.03 -4.39
N LEU A 238 1.68 3.93 -3.46
CA LEU A 238 1.92 5.34 -3.74
C LEU A 238 3.36 5.54 -4.23
N LEU A 239 3.51 5.99 -5.47
CA LEU A 239 4.81 6.35 -6.04
C LEU A 239 5.22 7.78 -5.67
N SER A 240 6.51 8.08 -5.79
CA SER A 240 7.07 9.41 -5.51
C SER A 240 6.51 10.55 -6.37
N ASN A 241 5.83 10.22 -7.49
CA ASN A 241 5.13 11.19 -8.34
C ASN A 241 3.65 11.38 -7.94
N ASN A 242 3.26 10.95 -6.74
CA ASN A 242 1.89 11.02 -6.20
C ASN A 242 0.86 10.21 -6.99
N LYS A 243 1.29 9.20 -7.76
CA LYS A 243 0.39 8.28 -8.46
C LYS A 243 0.28 6.95 -7.73
N CYS A 244 -0.94 6.43 -7.69
CA CYS A 244 -1.24 5.10 -7.19
C CYS A 244 -1.14 4.08 -8.33
N VAL A 245 -0.32 3.05 -8.12
CA VAL A 245 -0.15 1.94 -9.07
C VAL A 245 -0.57 0.63 -8.44
N ASN A 246 -1.21 -0.22 -9.22
CA ASN A 246 -1.73 -1.49 -8.71
C ASN A 246 -0.57 -2.42 -8.28
N ILE A 247 -0.78 -3.27 -7.27
CA ILE A 247 0.21 -4.25 -6.80
C ILE A 247 0.81 -5.09 -7.94
N THR A 248 0.00 -5.42 -8.95
CA THR A 248 0.42 -6.21 -10.13
C THR A 248 1.51 -5.52 -10.95
N GLN A 249 1.63 -4.20 -10.87
CA GLN A 249 2.66 -3.41 -11.55
C GLN A 249 3.96 -3.33 -10.72
N ILE A 250 3.91 -3.62 -9.42
CA ILE A 250 5.10 -3.68 -8.55
C ILE A 250 5.64 -5.11 -8.56
N LEU A 251 6.66 -5.33 -9.39
CA LEU A 251 7.31 -6.63 -9.52
C LEU A 251 7.72 -7.18 -8.15
N LYS A 252 7.30 -8.42 -7.86
CA LYS A 252 7.63 -9.16 -6.62
C LYS A 252 6.99 -8.61 -5.34
N CYS A 253 6.11 -7.61 -5.39
CA CYS A 253 5.34 -7.23 -4.20
C CYS A 253 4.21 -8.25 -3.93
N THR A 254 3.99 -8.57 -2.66
CA THR A 254 2.99 -9.57 -2.24
C THR A 254 1.99 -9.01 -1.23
N GLU A 255 2.35 -7.96 -0.50
CA GLU A 255 1.49 -7.37 0.53
C GLU A 255 1.67 -5.86 0.58
N ILE A 256 0.56 -5.13 0.66
CA ILE A 256 0.50 -3.67 0.75
C ILE A 256 -0.15 -3.29 2.07
N THR A 257 0.46 -2.34 2.78
CA THR A 257 -0.16 -1.66 3.91
C THR A 257 0.19 -0.18 3.86
N ASN A 258 -0.75 0.70 4.23
CA ASN A 258 -0.57 2.17 4.19
C ASN A 258 0.00 2.68 2.85
N SER A 259 -0.54 2.16 1.74
CA SER A 259 -0.13 2.50 0.37
C SER A 259 1.34 2.20 0.05
N LYS A 260 1.97 1.29 0.80
CA LYS A 260 3.37 0.85 0.60
C LYS A 260 3.46 -0.66 0.51
N CYS A 261 4.34 -1.14 -0.36
CA CYS A 261 4.72 -2.55 -0.37
C CYS A 261 5.48 -2.89 0.91
N THR A 262 4.96 -3.83 1.69
CA THR A 262 5.54 -4.24 2.97
C THR A 262 6.08 -5.65 2.99
N LYS A 263 5.60 -6.52 2.09
CA LYS A 263 6.20 -7.83 1.87
C LYS A 263 6.44 -8.07 0.39
N CYS A 264 7.61 -8.65 0.11
CA CYS A 264 8.03 -9.05 -1.22
C CYS A 264 8.14 -10.58 -1.32
N SER A 265 8.18 -11.09 -2.53
CA SER A 265 8.43 -12.51 -2.78
C SER A 265 9.81 -12.94 -2.27
N PHE A 266 9.97 -14.23 -2.03
CA PHE A 266 11.18 -14.85 -1.51
C PHE A 266 12.46 -14.31 -2.20
N TRP A 267 13.49 -13.99 -1.40
CA TRP A 267 14.74 -13.30 -1.80
C TRP A 267 14.61 -11.80 -2.14
N ASN A 268 13.55 -11.13 -1.72
CA ASN A 268 13.40 -9.70 -1.95
C ASN A 268 12.87 -9.00 -0.70
N SER A 269 13.20 -7.72 -0.57
CA SER A 269 12.75 -6.85 0.50
C SER A 269 12.31 -5.50 -0.04
N PRO A 270 11.32 -4.84 0.59
CA PRO A 270 10.94 -3.49 0.21
C PRO A 270 12.14 -2.53 0.31
N ASN A 271 12.18 -1.54 -0.58
CA ASN A 271 13.07 -0.39 -0.41
C ASN A 271 12.58 0.50 0.75
N LYS A 272 13.39 1.52 1.10
CA LYS A 272 13.08 2.46 2.20
C LYS A 272 11.72 3.16 2.02
N ASP A 273 11.34 3.45 0.78
CA ASP A 273 10.10 4.16 0.47
C ASP A 273 8.88 3.23 0.39
N GLY A 274 9.09 1.91 0.28
CA GLY A 274 8.04 0.92 0.09
C GLY A 274 7.43 0.92 -1.31
N THR A 275 8.14 1.44 -2.32
CA THR A 275 7.67 1.56 -3.70
C THR A 275 8.08 0.40 -4.60
N LEU A 276 9.11 -0.36 -4.23
CA LEU A 276 9.65 -1.46 -5.01
C LEU A 276 10.36 -2.50 -4.13
N CYS A 277 10.56 -3.70 -4.68
CA CYS A 277 11.20 -4.83 -4.02
C CYS A 277 12.62 -5.05 -4.58
N ASN A 278 13.63 -4.82 -3.74
CA ASN A 278 15.03 -5.09 -4.07
C ASN A 278 15.42 -6.51 -3.69
N THR A 279 16.36 -7.12 -4.42
CA THR A 279 16.86 -8.46 -4.09
C THR A 279 17.64 -8.45 -2.78
N GLN A 280 17.28 -9.34 -1.86
CA GLN A 280 17.94 -9.55 -0.58
C GLN A 280 18.23 -11.05 -0.40
N VAL A 281 19.51 -11.39 -0.32
CA VAL A 281 19.96 -12.77 -0.15
C VAL A 281 19.65 -13.26 1.26
N VAL A 282 19.02 -14.43 1.33
CA VAL A 282 18.60 -15.06 2.58
C VAL A 282 19.67 -16.08 3.02
N TRP A 283 20.71 -15.61 3.72
CA TRP A 283 21.91 -16.39 4.07
C TRP A 283 21.64 -17.72 4.79
N TRP A 284 20.60 -17.79 5.63
CA TRP A 284 20.28 -19.03 6.36
C TRP A 284 19.82 -20.16 5.44
N VAL A 285 19.22 -19.86 4.29
CA VAL A 285 18.82 -20.87 3.29
C VAL A 285 20.07 -21.48 2.66
N ILE A 286 21.07 -20.65 2.35
CA ILE A 286 22.37 -21.11 1.84
C ILE A 286 23.05 -21.99 2.89
N LEU A 287 23.02 -21.60 4.17
CA LEU A 287 23.59 -22.38 5.27
C LEU A 287 22.96 -23.78 5.37
N ILE A 288 21.63 -23.89 5.26
CA ILE A 288 20.94 -25.20 5.29
C ILE A 288 21.39 -26.09 4.14
N ILE A 289 21.53 -25.54 2.92
CA ILE A 289 22.00 -26.31 1.76
C ILE A 289 23.41 -26.85 2.01
N VAL A 290 24.32 -26.04 2.57
CA VAL A 290 25.69 -26.46 2.91
C VAL A 290 25.69 -27.57 3.96
N ILE A 291 24.84 -27.47 4.99
CA ILE A 291 24.71 -28.51 6.03
C ILE A 291 24.21 -29.83 5.44
N ILE A 292 23.22 -29.80 4.54
CA ILE A 292 22.71 -31.01 3.88
C ILE A 292 23.81 -31.69 3.06
N ILE A 293 24.62 -30.92 2.33
CA ILE A 293 25.76 -31.46 1.56
C ILE A 293 26.78 -32.12 2.50
N LEU A 294 27.10 -31.50 3.63
CA LEU A 294 28.01 -32.07 4.64
C LEU A 294 27.46 -33.39 5.21
N ILE A 295 26.17 -33.45 5.52
CA ILE A 295 25.52 -34.69 6.01
C ILE A 295 25.65 -35.80 4.96
N ILE A 296 25.38 -35.51 3.69
CA ILE A 296 25.51 -36.49 2.60
C ILE A 296 26.95 -37.01 2.53
N ILE A 297 27.96 -36.14 2.59
CA ILE A 297 29.37 -36.52 2.57
C ILE A 297 29.71 -37.44 3.76
N VAL A 298 29.28 -37.07 4.97
CA VAL A 298 29.50 -37.89 6.19
C VAL A 298 28.84 -39.26 6.05
N THR A 299 27.60 -39.32 5.54
CA THR A 299 26.90 -40.60 5.33
C THR A 299 27.64 -41.50 4.34
N ILE A 300 28.20 -40.95 3.25
CA ILE A 300 29.01 -41.69 2.28
C ILE A 300 30.26 -42.29 2.97
N PHE A 301 30.98 -41.50 3.78
CA PHE A 301 32.14 -41.99 4.51
C PHE A 301 31.80 -43.13 5.48
N ILE A 302 30.67 -43.02 6.19
CA ILE A 302 30.20 -44.09 7.10
C ILE A 302 29.89 -45.37 6.31
N ILE A 303 29.22 -45.26 5.17
CA ILE A 303 28.90 -46.42 4.31
C ILE A 303 30.19 -47.10 3.83
N ILE A 304 31.17 -46.31 3.35
CA ILE A 304 32.47 -46.82 2.92
C ILE A 304 33.19 -47.55 4.07
N ALA A 305 33.21 -46.97 5.27
CA ALA A 305 33.83 -47.58 6.44
C ALA A 305 33.17 -48.93 6.82
N ILE A 306 31.83 -49.02 6.73
CA ILE A 306 31.10 -50.27 6.97
C ILE A 306 31.48 -51.34 5.93
N ILE A 307 31.54 -50.98 4.65
CA ILE A 307 31.92 -51.91 3.56
C ILE A 307 33.33 -52.45 3.80
N ILE A 308 34.30 -51.59 4.09
CA ILE A 308 35.69 -51.99 4.38
C ILE A 308 35.74 -52.95 5.57
N LYS A 309 35.04 -52.63 6.66
CA LYS A 309 34.97 -53.51 7.85
C LYS A 309 34.38 -54.89 7.51
N GLN A 310 33.33 -54.93 6.69
CA GLN A 310 32.72 -56.19 6.25
C GLN A 310 33.68 -57.01 5.38
N LEU A 311 34.42 -56.38 4.47
CA LEU A 311 35.41 -57.04 3.62
C LEU A 311 36.55 -57.65 4.44
N LEU A 312 37.14 -56.87 5.35
CA LEU A 312 38.19 -57.34 6.27
C LEU A 312 37.72 -58.54 7.11
N SER A 313 36.50 -58.48 7.64
CA SER A 313 35.93 -59.60 8.42
C SER A 313 35.74 -60.86 7.58
N LYS A 314 35.32 -60.74 6.32
CA LYS A 314 35.18 -61.89 5.41
C LYS A 314 36.53 -62.52 5.08
N ILE A 315 37.56 -61.71 4.85
CA ILE A 315 38.92 -62.20 4.58
C ILE A 315 39.45 -62.97 5.79
N HIS A 316 39.35 -62.39 7.00
CA HIS A 316 39.82 -63.01 8.23
C HIS A 316 39.10 -64.35 8.55
N LYS A 317 37.80 -64.45 8.27
CA LYS A 317 37.04 -65.71 8.45
C LYS A 317 37.49 -66.81 7.49
N LYS A 318 37.82 -66.44 6.24
CA LYS A 318 38.32 -67.40 5.24
C LYS A 318 39.70 -67.97 5.61
N GLU A 319 40.52 -67.19 6.30
CA GLU A 319 41.87 -67.58 6.69
C GLU A 319 41.86 -68.59 7.86
N LEU A 320 41.04 -68.38 8.89
CA LEU A 320 40.88 -69.34 9.99
C LEU A 320 40.27 -70.69 9.56
N ALA A 321 39.34 -70.68 8.59
CA ALA A 321 38.70 -71.90 8.12
C ALA A 321 39.67 -72.88 7.41
N LYS A 322 40.85 -72.41 6.97
CA LYS A 322 41.87 -73.25 6.32
C LYS A 322 42.74 -74.03 7.31
N THR A 323 42.89 -73.54 8.54
CA THR A 323 43.90 -74.01 9.50
C THR A 323 43.29 -74.62 10.76
N THR A 324 41.97 -74.60 10.91
CA THR A 324 41.29 -75.10 12.11
C THR A 324 39.96 -75.75 11.75
N THR A 325 39.81 -77.04 12.08
CA THR A 325 38.54 -77.77 11.90
C THR A 325 37.72 -77.70 13.19
N VAL A 326 36.67 -76.87 13.20
CA VAL A 326 35.72 -76.76 14.31
C VAL A 326 34.37 -77.30 13.89
N PHE A 327 33.79 -78.21 14.69
CA PHE A 327 32.54 -78.90 14.37
C PHE A 327 31.61 -79.02 15.59
N GLU A 328 30.32 -79.22 15.34
CA GLU A 328 29.33 -79.46 16.41
C GLU A 328 29.46 -80.90 16.91
N MET A 329 29.60 -81.09 18.23
CA MET A 329 29.85 -82.42 18.81
C MET A 329 28.71 -83.41 18.54
N ASN A 330 27.46 -82.94 18.58
CA ASN A 330 26.26 -83.74 18.33
C ASN A 330 26.08 -84.18 16.85
N LYS A 331 26.83 -83.58 15.92
CA LYS A 331 26.82 -83.92 14.49
C LYS A 331 28.05 -84.72 14.08
N SER A 332 28.87 -85.14 15.05
CA SER A 332 30.08 -85.93 14.82
C SER A 332 29.89 -87.37 15.29
N ASN A 333 30.68 -88.28 14.73
CA ASN A 333 30.73 -89.67 15.18
C ASN A 333 31.76 -89.88 16.30
N VAL A 334 32.34 -88.79 16.84
CA VAL A 334 33.37 -88.86 17.89
C VAL A 334 32.68 -89.06 19.25
N HIS A 335 33.08 -90.12 19.95
CA HIS A 335 32.65 -90.34 21.33
C HIS A 335 33.50 -89.49 22.28
N PHE A 336 32.87 -88.61 23.06
CA PHE A 336 33.55 -87.66 23.93
C PHE A 336 33.54 -88.10 25.40
N ILE A 337 34.71 -88.07 26.02
CA ILE A 337 34.94 -88.40 27.43
C ILE A 337 35.06 -87.09 28.22
N SER A 338 34.34 -86.97 29.34
CA SER A 338 34.26 -85.72 30.10
C SER A 338 35.43 -85.54 31.06
N PHE A 339 36.06 -84.38 31.00
CA PHE A 339 37.18 -83.94 31.84
C PHE A 339 36.74 -82.77 32.75
N GLN A 340 37.61 -82.32 33.65
CA GLN A 340 37.30 -81.22 34.57
C GLN A 340 36.99 -79.93 33.81
N GLY A 341 36.07 -79.13 34.36
CA GLY A 341 35.74 -77.82 33.80
C GLY A 341 34.80 -77.87 32.59
N GLY A 342 34.19 -79.01 32.31
CA GLY A 342 33.31 -79.21 31.15
C GLY A 342 34.05 -79.22 29.82
N ILE A 343 35.36 -79.50 29.85
CA ILE A 343 36.11 -79.96 28.68
C ILE A 343 35.76 -81.42 28.44
N CYS A 344 35.71 -81.83 27.18
CA CYS A 344 35.64 -83.23 26.82
C CYS A 344 36.65 -83.55 25.73
N VAL A 345 37.07 -84.81 25.62
CA VAL A 345 38.14 -85.25 24.73
C VAL A 345 37.77 -86.52 23.99
N SER A 346 38.36 -86.77 22.82
CA SER A 346 38.09 -87.99 22.03
C SER A 346 38.65 -89.27 22.65
N SER A 347 39.66 -89.18 23.51
CA SER A 347 40.32 -90.32 24.16
C SER A 347 40.95 -89.91 25.50
N GLU A 348 41.11 -90.86 26.44
CA GLU A 348 41.79 -90.66 27.73
C GLU A 348 43.32 -90.62 27.61
N GLN A 349 43.85 -91.02 26.45
CA GLN A 349 45.27 -90.97 26.13
C GLN A 349 45.46 -90.66 24.65
N ILE A 350 46.59 -90.04 24.34
CA ILE A 350 47.09 -89.88 22.97
C ILE A 350 48.13 -90.97 22.78
N ASP A 351 47.75 -92.00 22.05
CA ASP A 351 48.58 -93.17 21.80
C ASP A 351 49.03 -93.18 20.34
N PHE A 352 50.33 -92.91 20.11
CA PHE A 352 50.91 -92.93 18.77
C PHE A 352 51.10 -94.36 18.22
N ASN A 353 50.82 -95.40 19.04
CA ASN A 353 50.83 -96.80 18.64
C ASN A 353 49.42 -97.41 18.53
N SER A 354 48.40 -96.56 18.37
CA SER A 354 47.01 -97.01 18.20
C SER A 354 46.82 -97.89 16.96
N GLU A 355 47.55 -97.60 15.87
CA GLU A 355 47.48 -98.33 14.59
C GLU A 355 48.68 -99.25 14.34
N GLU A 356 49.86 -98.93 14.89
CA GLU A 356 51.12 -99.68 14.68
C GLU A 356 51.80 -100.03 16.01
N GLU A 357 52.36 -101.25 16.13
CA GLU A 357 53.04 -101.71 17.35
C GLU A 357 54.23 -100.83 17.77
N THR A 358 54.94 -100.24 16.81
CA THR A 358 56.07 -99.33 17.07
C THR A 358 56.15 -98.23 16.03
N ILE A 359 56.47 -97.00 16.45
CA ILE A 359 56.68 -95.86 15.54
C ILE A 359 58.17 -95.73 15.14
N GLN A 360 58.45 -95.18 13.97
CA GLN A 360 59.82 -94.99 13.50
C GLN A 360 60.51 -93.78 14.17
N GLY A 361 61.76 -93.95 14.59
CA GLY A 361 62.58 -92.82 15.07
C GLY A 361 62.94 -91.83 13.95
N ASN A 362 63.07 -90.55 14.30
CA ASN A 362 63.36 -89.40 13.41
C ASN A 362 62.34 -89.12 12.30
N VAL A 363 61.16 -89.75 12.35
CA VAL A 363 60.03 -89.45 11.48
C VAL A 363 58.96 -88.73 12.29
N GLU A 364 58.29 -87.76 11.67
CA GLU A 364 57.15 -87.07 12.28
C GLU A 364 55.89 -87.93 12.12
N HIS A 365 55.31 -88.31 13.25
CA HIS A 365 54.05 -89.05 13.32
C HIS A 365 52.93 -88.09 13.70
N ARG A 366 51.73 -88.32 13.17
CA ARG A 366 50.57 -87.44 13.39
C ARG A 366 49.44 -88.25 14.00
N GLU A 367 48.92 -87.76 15.11
CA GLU A 367 47.71 -88.28 15.74
C GLU A 367 46.66 -87.16 15.84
N VAL A 368 45.39 -87.48 15.56
CA VAL A 368 44.30 -86.51 15.66
C VAL A 368 43.58 -86.66 17.00
N PHE A 369 43.51 -85.57 17.75
CA PHE A 369 42.88 -85.54 19.06
C PHE A 369 41.81 -84.44 19.10
N CYS A 370 40.56 -84.79 19.41
CA CYS A 370 39.49 -83.81 19.45
C CYS A 370 39.29 -83.30 20.88
N VAL A 371 39.19 -81.99 21.04
CA VAL A 371 38.82 -81.35 22.31
C VAL A 371 37.53 -80.57 22.13
N GLY A 372 36.56 -80.85 22.99
CA GLY A 372 35.23 -80.27 22.99
C GLY A 372 34.93 -79.41 24.20
N ASN A 373 33.96 -78.51 24.03
CA ASN A 373 33.45 -77.64 25.09
C ASN A 373 31.98 -77.98 25.40
N ALA A 374 31.73 -78.66 26.52
CA ALA A 374 30.40 -78.98 27.00
C ALA A 374 29.75 -77.85 27.82
N THR A 375 30.53 -76.82 28.22
CA THR A 375 30.04 -75.71 29.04
C THR A 375 29.16 -74.73 28.26
N LYS A 376 28.44 -73.86 28.98
CA LYS A 376 27.67 -72.77 28.36
C LYS A 376 28.53 -71.61 27.88
N ASN A 377 29.73 -71.44 28.42
CA ASN A 377 30.60 -70.30 28.13
C ASN A 377 31.57 -70.64 26.98
N ILE A 378 32.16 -69.60 26.39
CA ILE A 378 33.19 -69.76 25.37
C ILE A 378 34.51 -70.08 26.06
N LEU A 379 35.17 -71.16 25.64
CA LEU A 379 36.45 -71.59 26.20
C LEU A 379 37.58 -71.35 25.18
N LYS A 380 38.69 -70.78 25.64
CA LYS A 380 39.95 -70.70 24.91
C LYS A 380 40.83 -71.88 25.33
N ILE A 381 41.16 -72.76 24.40
CA ILE A 381 41.83 -74.04 24.65
C ILE A 381 43.20 -74.01 23.98
N GLN A 382 44.22 -74.40 24.73
CA GLN A 382 45.60 -74.55 24.28
C GLN A 382 46.23 -75.78 24.94
N PHE A 383 47.24 -76.34 24.29
CA PHE A 383 48.04 -77.40 24.90
C PHE A 383 49.37 -76.85 25.42
N THR A 384 49.83 -77.38 26.54
CA THR A 384 51.14 -77.08 27.10
C THR A 384 51.87 -78.38 27.42
N VAL A 385 53.16 -78.41 27.11
CA VAL A 385 54.04 -79.57 27.28
C VAL A 385 55.13 -79.20 28.29
N SER A 386 55.51 -80.15 29.15
CA SER A 386 56.59 -79.96 30.12
C SER A 386 57.93 -79.66 29.42
N SER A 387 58.69 -78.70 29.96
CA SER A 387 59.89 -78.12 29.32
C SER A 387 61.15 -79.00 29.33
N GLN A 388 61.08 -80.25 29.81
CA GLN A 388 62.22 -81.16 29.97
C GLN A 388 62.02 -82.44 29.14
N ILE A 389 62.05 -82.32 27.81
CA ILE A 389 61.91 -83.46 26.90
C ILE A 389 63.03 -83.42 25.85
N ASP A 390 64.09 -84.19 26.09
CA ASP A 390 65.21 -84.32 25.13
C ASP A 390 65.01 -85.48 24.14
N LYS A 391 63.97 -86.31 24.34
CA LYS A 391 63.76 -87.57 23.61
C LYS A 391 62.87 -87.44 22.37
N TYR A 392 62.04 -86.41 22.28
CA TYR A 392 61.12 -86.19 21.15
C TYR A 392 60.77 -84.72 21.00
N LYS A 393 60.39 -84.32 19.78
CA LYS A 393 59.76 -83.03 19.49
C LYS A 393 58.26 -83.22 19.37
N ILE A 394 57.49 -82.26 19.87
CA ILE A 394 56.03 -82.27 19.76
C ILE A 394 55.52 -80.89 19.35
N ARG A 395 54.57 -80.85 18.42
CA ARG A 395 53.85 -79.64 18.01
C ARG A 395 52.37 -79.95 17.78
N MET A 396 51.53 -78.94 17.92
CA MET A 396 50.07 -79.08 17.75
C MET A 396 49.53 -78.03 16.80
N GLU A 397 48.59 -78.45 15.96
CA GLU A 397 47.84 -77.58 15.07
C GLU A 397 46.33 -77.79 15.26
N PRO A 398 45.56 -76.74 15.63
CA PRO A 398 46.00 -75.37 15.92
C PRO A 398 46.75 -75.27 17.27
N GLN A 399 47.58 -74.25 17.45
CA GLN A 399 48.22 -73.97 18.75
C GLN A 399 47.21 -73.52 19.82
N ILE A 400 46.14 -72.85 19.38
CA ILE A 400 45.11 -72.31 20.25
C ILE A 400 43.78 -72.21 19.50
N VAL A 401 42.68 -72.49 20.19
CA VAL A 401 41.34 -72.39 19.62
C VAL A 401 40.36 -71.79 20.61
N THR A 402 39.32 -71.15 20.10
CA THR A 402 38.21 -70.64 20.91
C THR A 402 36.93 -71.39 20.54
N LEU A 403 36.41 -72.19 21.47
CA LEU A 403 35.25 -73.05 21.26
C LEU A 403 34.00 -72.52 21.96
N LYS A 404 32.90 -72.46 21.21
CA LYS A 404 31.56 -72.19 21.74
C LYS A 404 30.98 -73.45 22.39
N LYS A 405 29.91 -73.27 23.16
CA LYS A 405 29.11 -74.37 23.72
C LYS A 405 28.80 -75.42 22.65
N GLN A 406 29.04 -76.69 22.95
CA GLN A 406 28.73 -77.86 22.14
C GLN A 406 29.54 -77.98 20.82
N PHE A 407 30.64 -77.24 20.70
CA PHE A 407 31.60 -77.39 19.59
C PHE A 407 32.88 -78.09 20.07
N ALA A 408 33.52 -78.81 19.15
CA ALA A 408 34.84 -79.41 19.29
C ALA A 408 35.80 -78.94 18.19
N CYS A 409 37.09 -79.01 18.47
CA CYS A 409 38.17 -78.77 17.52
C CYS A 409 39.00 -80.04 17.35
N GLU A 410 39.38 -80.35 16.12
CA GLU A 410 40.45 -81.30 15.85
C GLU A 410 41.81 -80.65 16.12
N PHE A 411 42.64 -81.30 16.93
CA PHE A 411 44.05 -80.97 17.07
C PHE A 411 44.87 -82.06 16.40
N SER A 412 45.65 -81.69 15.40
CA SER A 412 46.70 -82.56 14.86
C SER A 412 47.93 -82.45 15.75
N ILE A 413 48.23 -83.51 16.47
CA ILE A 413 49.38 -83.62 17.36
C ILE A 413 50.48 -84.34 16.58
N TYR A 414 51.59 -83.65 16.38
CA TYR A 414 52.74 -84.18 15.66
C TYR A 414 53.85 -84.50 16.64
N LEU A 415 54.37 -85.72 16.57
CA LEU A 415 55.42 -86.22 17.45
C LEU A 415 56.58 -86.79 16.64
N THR A 416 57.79 -86.32 16.90
CA THR A 416 59.03 -86.80 16.27
C THR A 416 59.96 -87.37 17.33
N PRO A 417 60.07 -88.70 17.49
CA PRO A 417 61.03 -89.31 18.39
C PRO A 417 62.45 -89.05 17.88
N LEU A 418 63.37 -88.61 18.74
CA LEU A 418 64.76 -88.31 18.37
C LEU A 418 65.70 -89.50 18.59
N CYS A 419 65.26 -90.50 19.35
CA CYS A 419 66.02 -91.71 19.67
C CYS A 419 65.08 -92.90 19.94
N THR A 420 65.63 -94.12 20.01
CA THR A 420 64.88 -95.29 20.44
C THR A 420 64.48 -95.13 21.91
N CYS A 421 63.19 -94.95 22.17
CA CYS A 421 62.64 -94.71 23.50
C CYS A 421 61.20 -95.22 23.67
N LYS A 422 60.80 -95.39 24.93
CA LYS A 422 59.40 -95.47 25.35
C LYS A 422 58.99 -94.09 25.84
N ILE A 423 57.97 -93.53 25.20
CA ILE A 423 57.32 -92.27 25.52
C ILE A 423 56.15 -92.61 26.44
N ASP A 424 56.23 -92.11 27.66
CA ASP A 424 55.21 -92.25 28.69
C ASP A 424 55.24 -90.97 29.53
N ASN A 425 54.67 -89.91 28.96
CA ASN A 425 54.68 -88.56 29.51
C ASN A 425 53.25 -88.01 29.56
N SER A 426 53.01 -86.93 30.31
CA SER A 426 51.73 -86.23 30.29
C SER A 426 51.86 -84.86 29.63
N ILE A 427 50.87 -84.47 28.82
CA ILE A 427 50.69 -83.09 28.35
C ILE A 427 49.46 -82.48 29.03
N GLN A 428 49.36 -81.15 29.04
CA GLN A 428 48.26 -80.44 29.69
C GLN A 428 47.38 -79.72 28.67
N ILE A 429 46.07 -79.92 28.79
CA ILE A 429 45.04 -79.13 28.12
C ILE A 429 44.70 -77.97 29.06
N VAL A 430 45.03 -76.75 28.65
CA VAL A 430 44.70 -75.53 29.38
C VAL A 430 43.45 -74.93 28.75
N SER A 431 42.40 -74.82 29.55
CA SER A 431 41.13 -74.22 29.15
C SER A 431 40.86 -72.96 29.97
N ASN A 432 40.69 -71.83 29.29
CA ASN A 432 40.38 -70.55 29.91
C ASN A 432 38.96 -70.13 29.52
N ASN A 433 38.10 -69.92 30.52
CA ASN A 433 36.76 -69.42 30.33
C ASN A 433 36.78 -67.92 30.05
N MET A 434 36.43 -67.53 28.82
CA MET A 434 36.51 -66.14 28.35
C MET A 434 35.55 -65.18 29.06
N LYS A 435 34.58 -65.68 29.84
CA LYS A 435 33.65 -64.84 30.62
C LYS A 435 34.11 -64.66 32.06
N THR A 436 34.59 -65.72 32.70
CA THR A 436 34.99 -65.69 34.13
C THR A 436 36.49 -65.50 34.32
N ASN A 437 37.30 -65.63 33.26
CA ASN A 437 38.75 -65.72 33.28
C ASN A 437 39.31 -66.87 34.15
N GLU A 438 38.46 -67.85 34.46
CA GLU A 438 38.85 -69.04 35.21
C GLU A 438 39.63 -70.00 34.29
N VAL A 439 40.79 -70.47 34.75
CA VAL A 439 41.67 -71.36 34.01
C VAL A 439 41.66 -72.75 34.64
N ILE A 440 41.40 -73.77 33.84
CA ILE A 440 41.33 -75.17 34.25
C ILE A 440 42.35 -75.97 33.46
N PHE A 441 43.12 -76.79 34.16
CA PHE A 441 44.19 -77.63 33.62
C PHE A 441 43.75 -79.09 33.68
N ASN A 442 43.78 -79.78 32.55
CA ASN A 442 43.55 -81.23 32.50
C ASN A 442 44.79 -81.93 31.96
N GLN A 443 45.26 -82.98 32.64
CA GLN A 443 46.37 -83.81 32.15
C GLN A 443 45.85 -84.91 31.23
N ILE A 444 46.58 -85.17 30.15
CA ILE A 444 46.31 -86.27 29.22
C ILE A 444 47.61 -87.04 28.99
N GLN A 445 47.51 -88.38 29.04
CA GLN A 445 48.68 -89.24 28.87
C GLN A 445 49.08 -89.32 27.40
N LEU A 446 50.38 -89.29 27.15
CA LEU A 446 51.02 -89.38 25.85
C LEU A 446 51.86 -90.65 25.82
N LYS A 447 51.47 -91.60 24.97
CA LYS A 447 52.12 -92.90 24.82
C LYS A 447 52.70 -93.09 23.44
N GLY A 448 53.87 -93.74 23.40
CA GLY A 448 54.56 -94.11 22.17
C GLY A 448 55.73 -95.05 22.45
N VAL A 449 55.99 -95.99 21.56
CA VAL A 449 57.12 -96.93 21.61
C VAL A 449 57.76 -96.92 20.23
N THR A 450 59.05 -96.59 20.18
CA THR A 450 59.79 -96.60 18.92
C THR A 450 60.39 -97.97 18.61
N ASN A 451 60.58 -98.30 17.34
CA ASN A 451 61.34 -99.48 16.93
C ASN A 451 62.81 -99.44 17.41
N GLN A 452 63.41 -100.61 17.63
CA GLN A 452 64.82 -100.71 18.00
C GLN A 452 65.69 -100.30 16.81
N SER A 453 66.56 -99.30 17.02
CA SER A 453 67.55 -98.86 16.03
C SER A 453 68.95 -98.89 16.65
N THR A 454 69.98 -99.12 15.85
CA THR A 454 71.39 -99.24 16.29
C THR A 454 72.06 -97.89 16.64
N ARG A 455 71.29 -96.80 16.77
CA ARG A 455 71.80 -95.45 17.00
C ARG A 455 71.62 -95.01 18.46
N ILE A 456 72.73 -94.79 19.16
CA ILE A 456 72.78 -94.18 20.50
C ILE A 456 72.52 -92.67 20.37
N ALA A 457 71.70 -92.10 21.27
CA ALA A 457 71.38 -90.69 21.32
C ALA A 457 72.66 -89.83 21.47
N THR A 458 72.99 -89.04 20.45
CA THR A 458 74.00 -87.99 20.58
C THR A 458 73.36 -86.79 21.25
N THR A 459 73.70 -86.56 22.51
CA THR A 459 73.41 -85.30 23.22
C THR A 459 74.17 -84.16 22.54
N SER A 460 73.45 -83.14 22.10
CA SER A 460 74.02 -81.86 21.66
C SER A 460 73.26 -80.71 22.29
#